data_AF-A4YJU9-F1
#
_entry.id   AF-A4YJU9-F1
#
_cell.length_a   1.000
_cell.length_b   1.000
_cell.length_c   1.000
_cell.angle_alpha   90.00
_cell.angle_beta   90.00
_cell.angle_gamma   90.00
#
_symmetry.space_group_name_H-M   'P 1'
#
loop_
_entity.id
_entity.type
_entity.pdbx_description
1 polymer ?
#
loop_
_entity_poly.entity_id
_entity_poly.type
_entity_poly.pdbx_seq_one_letter_code
_entity_poly.pdbx_strand_id
1 'polypeptide(L)'
;MAADGISIASRRSSGLWLGLVLALLALQAAILFAMGRLPVWLTALIPIAFELGVGLHIRDNLTLNILMLIYPTEAIRQWQAGPPLL
;
A
#
# COMPACT_ATOMS: atom_id res chain seq x y z
N MET A 1 -32.09 15.74 -33.28
CA MET A 1 -32.39 14.91 -32.09
C MET A 1 -31.06 14.54 -31.45
N ALA A 2 -30.67 15.33 -30.44
CA ALA A 2 -29.63 15.16 -29.42
C ALA A 2 -28.34 14.36 -29.74
N ALA A 3 -27.28 15.06 -30.16
CA ALA A 3 -25.88 14.61 -30.02
C ALA A 3 -25.09 15.55 -29.08
N ASP A 4 -25.77 16.09 -28.07
CA ASP A 4 -25.29 17.02 -27.04
C ASP A 4 -24.84 16.31 -25.75
N GLY A 5 -24.82 14.97 -25.73
CA GLY A 5 -24.55 14.15 -24.54
C GLY A 5 -23.09 13.77 -24.27
N ILE A 6 -22.11 14.23 -25.06
CA ILE A 6 -20.68 13.90 -24.86
C ILE A 6 -19.87 15.16 -24.50
N SER A 7 -20.45 16.05 -23.71
CA SER A 7 -19.74 17.19 -23.11
C SER A 7 -19.57 17.05 -21.60
N ILE A 8 -19.43 15.82 -21.09
CA ILE A 8 -18.84 15.57 -19.77
C ILE A 8 -17.36 15.95 -19.85
N ALA A 9 -17.14 17.26 -19.73
CA ALA A 9 -15.85 17.89 -19.67
C ALA A 9 -15.03 17.21 -18.57
N SER A 10 -14.12 16.33 -18.98
CA SER A 10 -12.93 16.02 -18.21
C SER A 10 -12.05 17.28 -18.15
N ARG A 11 -12.50 18.31 -17.43
CA ARG A 11 -11.60 19.34 -16.88
C ARG A 11 -10.84 18.71 -15.71
N ARG A 12 -10.07 17.68 -16.00
CA ARG A 12 -9.08 17.16 -15.06
C ARG A 12 -7.94 18.18 -15.07
N SER A 13 -8.10 19.19 -14.24
CA SER A 13 -7.14 20.28 -14.06
C SER A 13 -5.76 19.69 -13.78
N SER A 14 -4.83 19.88 -14.71
CA SER A 14 -3.41 19.52 -14.54
C SER A 14 -2.82 20.13 -13.26
N GLY A 15 -3.38 21.25 -12.78
CA GLY A 15 -3.02 21.88 -11.51
C GLY A 15 -3.36 21.07 -10.27
N LEU A 16 -4.38 20.19 -10.31
CA LEU A 16 -4.71 19.29 -9.20
C LEU A 16 -3.63 18.21 -9.02
N TRP A 17 -3.02 17.74 -10.10
CA TRP A 17 -1.92 16.78 -10.05
C TRP A 17 -0.68 17.40 -9.42
N LEU A 18 -0.35 18.63 -9.80
CA LEU A 18 0.74 19.39 -9.18
C LEU A 18 0.48 19.64 -7.70
N GLY A 19 -0.75 20.03 -7.35
CA GLY A 19 -1.16 20.22 -5.94
C GLY A 19 -1.03 18.94 -5.12
N LEU A 20 -1.46 17.79 -5.66
CA LEU A 20 -1.31 16.49 -5.00
C LEU A 20 0.16 16.11 -4.82
N VAL A 21 0.99 16.28 -5.85
CA VAL A 21 2.44 15.97 -5.76
C VAL A 21 3.11 16.84 -4.70
N LEU A 22 2.83 18.14 -4.68
CA LEU A 22 3.37 19.06 -3.67
C LEU A 22 2.88 18.71 -2.27
N ALA A 23 1.60 18.35 -2.11
CA ALA A 23 1.06 17.92 -0.82
C ALA A 23 1.72 16.65 -0.31
N LEU A 24 1.98 15.67 -1.19
CA LEU A 24 2.69 14.43 -0.84
C LEU A 24 4.14 14.71 -0.42
N LEU A 25 4.87 15.55 -1.18
CA LEU A 25 6.24 15.93 -0.84
C LEU A 25 6.31 16.69 0.49
N ALA A 26 5.38 17.61 0.73
CA ALA A 26 5.29 18.35 1.98
C ALA A 26 4.98 17.42 3.17
N LEU A 27 4.06 16.47 2.99
CA LEU A 27 3.74 15.46 4.01
C LEU A 27 4.96 14.59 4.32
N GLN A 28 5.70 14.16 3.30
CA GLN A 28 6.88 13.32 3.45
C GLN A 28 8.02 14.06 4.17
N ALA A 29 8.25 15.33 3.84
CA ALA A 29 9.20 16.19 4.56
C ALA A 29 8.77 16.44 6.01
N ALA A 30 7.47 16.64 6.27
CA ALA A 30 6.93 16.80 7.61
C ALA A 30 7.12 15.54 8.46
N ILE A 31 6.90 14.35 7.88
CA ILE A 31 7.16 13.07 8.55
C ILE A 31 8.65 12.90 8.86
N LEU A 32 9.55 13.19 7.91
CA LEU A 32 11.00 13.11 8.15
C LEU A 32 11.47 14.08 9.24
N PHE A 33 10.92 15.30 9.24
CA PHE A 33 11.20 16.28 10.30
C PHE A 33 10.67 15.81 11.66
N ALA A 34 9.48 15.21 11.70
CA ALA A 34 8.93 14.60 12.91
C ALA A 34 9.73 13.36 13.36
N MET A 35 10.28 12.58 12.43
CA MET A 35 11.15 11.42 12.70
C MET A 35 12.44 11.80 13.39
N GLY A 36 12.99 13.00 13.16
CA GLY A 36 14.11 13.54 13.95
C GLY A 36 13.80 13.69 15.45
N ARG A 37 12.52 13.58 15.84
CA ARG A 37 12.04 13.59 17.24
C ARG A 37 11.28 12.33 17.65
N LEU A 38 10.89 11.47 16.71
CA LEU A 38 10.17 10.24 17.02
C LEU A 38 11.16 9.10 17.24
N PRO A 39 10.88 8.18 18.17
CA PRO A 39 11.75 7.06 18.43
C PRO A 39 11.86 6.15 17.20
N VAL A 40 13.07 5.84 16.75
CA VAL A 40 13.34 4.96 15.60
C VAL A 40 12.63 3.60 15.73
N TRP A 41 12.40 3.14 16.96
CA TRP A 41 11.68 1.89 17.22
C TRP A 41 10.22 1.91 16.77
N LEU A 42 9.50 3.04 16.87
CA LEU A 42 8.12 3.14 16.40
C LEU A 42 8.04 3.02 14.88
N THR A 43 8.97 3.67 14.18
CA THR A 43 9.08 3.61 12.71
C THR A 43 9.31 2.19 12.20
N ALA A 44 10.08 1.38 12.93
CA ALA A 44 10.30 -0.03 12.58
C ALA A 44 9.13 -0.93 13.02
N LEU A 45 8.57 -0.69 14.21
CA LEU A 45 7.53 -1.54 14.79
C LEU A 45 6.20 -1.46 14.02
N ILE A 46 5.81 -0.27 13.56
CA ILE A 46 4.55 -0.06 12.83
C ILE A 46 4.44 -0.95 11.58
N PRO A 47 5.40 -0.92 10.63
CA PRO A 47 5.32 -1.78 9.45
C PRO A 47 5.41 -3.27 9.81
N ILE A 48 6.23 -3.64 10.80
CA ILE A 48 6.31 -5.04 11.26
C ILE A 48 4.96 -5.52 11.81
N ALA A 49 4.31 -4.73 12.67
CA ALA A 49 3.01 -5.07 13.24
C ALA A 49 1.92 -5.14 12.16
N PHE A 50 1.96 -4.25 11.17
CA PHE A 50 1.04 -4.26 10.04
C PHE A 50 1.25 -5.49 9.15
N GLU A 51 2.49 -5.83 8.83
CA GLU A 51 2.81 -7.01 8.01
C GLU A 51 2.40 -8.31 8.70
N LEU A 52 2.64 -8.44 10.01
CA LEU A 52 2.22 -9.59 10.78
C LEU A 52 0.68 -9.66 10.90
N GLY A 53 0.02 -8.53 11.16
CA GLY A 53 -1.43 -8.45 11.25
C GLY A 53 -2.13 -8.83 9.95
N VAL A 54 -1.68 -8.27 8.82
CA VAL A 54 -2.20 -8.60 7.49
C VAL A 54 -1.79 -9.99 7.06
N GLY A 55 -0.58 -10.44 7.40
CA GLY A 55 -0.11 -11.80 7.13
C GLY A 55 -1.04 -12.84 7.73
N LEU A 56 -1.43 -12.67 9.00
CA LEU A 56 -2.36 -13.60 9.65
C LEU A 56 -3.79 -13.51 9.11
N HIS A 57 -4.24 -12.31 8.71
CA HIS A 57 -5.64 -12.08 8.32
C HIS A 57 -5.93 -12.36 6.83
N ILE A 58 -5.07 -11.89 5.93
CA ILE A 58 -5.28 -11.94 4.48
C ILE A 58 -4.31 -12.93 3.81
N ARG A 59 -3.16 -13.23 4.44
CA ARG A 59 -2.12 -14.14 3.91
C ARG A 59 -1.48 -13.67 2.60
N ASP A 60 -1.75 -12.42 2.20
CA ASP A 60 -1.20 -11.77 1.00
C ASP A 60 -0.54 -10.44 1.41
N ASN A 61 0.66 -10.54 1.99
CA ASN A 61 1.48 -9.38 2.37
C ASN A 61 2.77 -9.32 1.54
N LEU A 62 3.44 -8.16 1.53
CA LEU A 62 4.65 -7.94 0.74
C LEU A 62 5.75 -8.97 1.07
N THR A 63 5.94 -9.27 2.34
CA THR A 63 6.96 -10.23 2.81
C THR A 63 6.72 -11.64 2.32
N LEU A 64 5.48 -12.14 2.36
CA LEU A 64 5.11 -13.46 1.85
C LEU A 64 5.23 -13.52 0.33
N ASN A 65 4.89 -12.45 -0.37
CA ASN A 65 5.05 -12.36 -1.83
C ASN A 65 6.54 -12.42 -2.23
N ILE A 66 7.39 -11.63 -1.58
CA ILE A 66 8.86 -11.66 -1.78
C ILE A 66 9.43 -13.04 -1.43
N LEU A 67 9.00 -13.62 -0.30
CA LEU A 67 9.44 -14.93 0.13
C LEU A 67 9.05 -16.01 -0.88
N MET A 68 7.85 -15.95 -1.45
CA MET A 68 7.40 -16.90 -2.47
C MET A 68 8.14 -16.73 -3.81
N LEU A 69 8.65 -15.53 -4.12
CA LEU A 69 9.51 -15.29 -5.28
C LEU A 69 10.93 -15.84 -5.10
N ILE A 70 11.52 -15.67 -3.92
CA ILE A 70 12.89 -16.11 -3.62
C ILE A 70 12.92 -17.63 -3.36
N TYR A 71 12.02 -18.10 -2.50
CA TYR A 71 11.96 -19.49 -2.08
C TYR A 71 10.50 -19.91 -1.85
N PRO A 72 9.82 -20.39 -2.91
CA PRO A 72 8.45 -20.84 -2.78
C PRO A 72 8.39 -22.13 -1.96
N THR A 73 8.05 -22.00 -0.68
CA THR A 73 7.84 -23.15 0.20
C THR A 73 6.43 -23.68 0.08
N GLU A 74 6.30 -25.00 0.09
CA GLU A 74 5.00 -25.65 0.05
C GLU A 74 4.17 -25.36 1.30
N ALA A 75 4.82 -25.13 2.45
CA ALA A 75 4.17 -24.73 3.69
C ALA A 75 3.42 -23.37 3.56
N ILE A 76 4.03 -22.38 2.91
CA ILE A 76 3.39 -21.07 2.69
C ILE A 76 2.24 -21.20 1.69
N ARG A 77 2.42 -21.97 0.61
CA ARG A 77 1.36 -22.19 -0.38
C ARG A 77 0.14 -22.89 0.21
N GLN A 78 0.33 -23.91 1.04
CA GLN A 78 -0.77 -24.60 1.73
C GLN A 78 -1.47 -23.69 2.73
N TRP A 79 -0.71 -22.86 3.44
CA TRP A 79 -1.29 -21.87 4.33
C TRP A 79 -2.06 -20.77 3.57
N GLN A 80 -1.59 -20.33 2.40
CA GLN A 80 -2.30 -19.35 1.55
C GLN A 80 -3.54 -19.94 0.85
N ALA A 81 -3.47 -21.18 0.39
CA ALA A 81 -4.56 -21.86 -0.32
C ALA A 81 -5.81 -22.12 0.54
N GLY A 82 -5.70 -21.92 1.86
CA GLY A 82 -6.78 -22.23 2.80
C GLY A 82 -6.87 -23.73 3.07
N PRO A 83 -7.78 -24.15 3.98
CA PRO A 83 -7.96 -25.56 4.29
C PRO A 83 -8.20 -26.35 2.99
N PRO A 84 -7.51 -27.48 2.77
CA PRO A 84 -7.82 -28.33 1.63
C PRO A 84 -9.27 -28.77 1.81
N LEU A 85 -10.15 -28.23 0.96
CA LEU A 85 -11.57 -28.57 0.99
C LEU A 85 -11.67 -30.08 0.75
N LEU A 86 -12.14 -30.79 1.77
CA LEU A 86 -12.41 -32.21 1.79
C LEU A 86 -13.40 -32.61 0.69
#